data_AF-A0A970KI27-F1
#
_entry.id   AF-A0A970KI27-F1
#
_cell.length_a   1.000
_cell.length_b   1.000
_cell.length_c   1.000
_cell.angle_alpha   90.00
_cell.angle_beta   90.00
_cell.angle_gamma   90.00
#
_symmetry.space_group_name_H-M   'P 1'
#
loop_
_entity.id
_entity.type
_entity.pdbx_description
1 polymer ?
#
loop_
_entity_poly.entity_id
_entity_poly.type
_entity_poly.pdbx_seq_one_letter_code
_entity_poly.pdbx_strand_id
1 'polypeptide(L)' 'MSEFINNREKRIRGLLEFSLGMMEGKKDREFIDKYKADIENATPFDILEMEDLQVRK' A
#
# COMPACT_ATOMS: atom_id res chain seq x y z
N MET A 1 -0.20 21.29 -6.00
CA MET A 1 -0.32 20.84 -4.59
C MET A 1 -1.36 19.73 -4.40
N SER A 2 -2.41 19.63 -5.22
CA SER A 2 -3.38 18.52 -5.15
C SER A 2 -2.84 17.17 -5.64
N GLU A 3 -1.94 17.16 -6.62
CA GLU A 3 -1.39 15.91 -7.21
C GLU A 3 -0.57 15.09 -6.20
N PHE A 4 0.17 15.75 -5.30
CA PHE A 4 0.97 15.06 -4.27
C PHE A 4 0.10 14.38 -3.21
N ILE A 5 -1.02 14.99 -2.83
CA ILE A 5 -1.97 14.42 -1.86
C ILE A 5 -2.68 13.22 -2.49
N ASN A 6 -3.13 13.36 -3.75
CA ASN A 6 -3.83 12.29 -4.47
C ASN A 6 -2.93 11.06 -4.70
N ASN A 7 -1.64 11.29 -4.96
CA ASN A 7 -0.66 10.21 -5.14
C ASN A 7 -0.31 9.51 -3.81
N ARG A 8 -0.36 10.22 -2.68
CA ARG A 8 -0.09 9.64 -1.36
C ARG A 8 -1.21 8.70 -0.91
N GLU A 9 -2.46 9.17 -0.94
CA GLU A 9 -3.59 8.33 -0.52
C GLU A 9 -3.72 7.08 -1.37
N LYS A 10 -3.49 7.21 -2.69
CA LYS A 10 -3.48 6.06 -3.61
C LYS A 10 -2.40 5.04 -3.22
N ARG A 11 -1.18 5.50 -2.91
CA ARG A 11 -0.08 4.64 -2.47
C ARG A 11 -0.41 3.92 -1.15
N ILE A 12 -0.95 4.63 -0.17
CA ILE A 12 -1.33 4.03 1.13
C ILE A 12 -2.40 2.95 0.94
N ARG A 13 -3.41 3.20 0.09
CA ARG A 13 -4.42 2.19 -0.25
C ARG A 13 -3.81 0.99 -0.97
N GLY A 14 -2.88 1.22 -1.90
CA GLY A 14 -2.14 0.15 -2.58
C GLY A 14 -1.33 -0.72 -1.62
N LEU A 15 -0.61 -0.10 -0.68
CA LEU A 15 0.14 -0.80 0.38
C LEU A 15 -0.78 -1.60 1.30
N LEU A 16 -1.95 -1.05 1.64
CA LEU A 16 -2.97 -1.72 2.45
C LEU A 16 -3.54 -2.95 1.73
N GLU A 17 -3.93 -2.80 0.47
CA GLU A 17 -4.45 -3.89 -0.38
C GLU A 17 -3.39 -4.98 -0.57
N PHE A 18 -2.13 -4.59 -0.76
CA PHE A 18 -1.01 -5.51 -0.86
C PHE A 18 -0.84 -6.32 0.43
N SER A 19 -0.75 -5.65 1.59
CA SER A 19 -0.53 -6.32 2.88
C SER A 19 -1.71 -7.25 3.24
N LEU A 20 -2.96 -6.83 3.01
CA LEU A 20 -4.14 -7.69 3.16
C LEU A 20 -4.10 -8.91 2.22
N GLY A 21 -3.79 -8.69 0.94
CA GLY A 21 -3.71 -9.80 -0.01
C GLY A 21 -2.60 -10.79 0.32
N MET A 22 -1.45 -10.33 0.83
CA MET A 22 -0.37 -11.19 1.30
C MET A 22 -0.80 -12.06 2.49
N MET A 23 -1.59 -11.50 3.42
CA MET A 23 -2.19 -12.23 4.54
C MET A 23 -3.23 -13.26 4.06
N GLU A 24 -3.98 -12.95 3.01
CA GLU A 24 -4.93 -13.87 2.35
C GLU A 24 -4.25 -14.94 1.46
N GLY A 25 -2.91 -14.89 1.31
CA GLY A 25 -2.14 -15.85 0.52
C GLY A 25 -1.98 -15.50 -0.98
N LYS A 26 -2.35 -14.29 -1.40
CA LYS A 26 -2.08 -13.77 -2.75
C LYS A 26 -0.59 -13.41 -2.86
N LYS A 27 0.19 -14.34 -3.41
CA LYS A 27 1.66 -14.23 -3.56
C LYS A 27 2.12 -14.46 -4.99
N ASP A 28 1.20 -14.47 -5.93
CA ASP A 28 1.51 -14.59 -7.34
C ASP A 28 2.27 -13.35 -7.83
N ARG A 29 3.05 -13.56 -8.89
CA ARG A 29 3.94 -12.54 -9.43
C ARG A 29 3.17 -11.33 -9.94
N GLU A 30 2.00 -11.54 -10.55
CA GLU A 30 1.15 -10.45 -11.05
C GLU A 30 0.65 -9.57 -9.91
N PHE A 31 0.25 -10.17 -8.79
CA PHE A 31 -0.13 -9.44 -7.58
C PHE A 31 1.04 -8.60 -7.02
N ILE A 32 2.24 -9.16 -6.92
CA ILE A 32 3.42 -8.42 -6.44
C ILE A 32 3.78 -7.29 -7.41
N ASP A 33 3.81 -7.56 -8.72
CA ASP A 33 4.15 -6.57 -9.74
C ASP A 33 3.13 -5.41 -9.78
N LYS A 34 1.84 -5.68 -9.48
CA LYS A 34 0.80 -4.65 -9.41
C LYS A 34 1.11 -3.56 -8.37
N TYR A 35 1.62 -3.93 -7.19
CA TYR A 35 1.89 -2.98 -6.10
C TYR A 35 3.36 -2.61 -5.96
N LYS A 36 4.22 -3.12 -6.84
CA LYS A 36 5.66 -2.86 -6.83
C LYS A 36 6.00 -1.37 -6.77
N ALA A 37 5.31 -0.56 -7.60
CA ALA A 37 5.51 0.88 -7.61
C ALA A 37 5.12 1.55 -6.28
N ASP A 38 4.07 1.08 -5.62
CA ASP A 38 3.63 1.61 -4.33
C ASP A 38 4.63 1.26 -3.22
N ILE A 39 5.19 0.04 -3.26
CA ILE A 39 6.22 -0.44 -2.32
C ILE A 39 7.54 0.31 -2.52
N GLU A 40 8.00 0.46 -3.76
CA GLU A 40 9.27 1.14 -4.08
C GLU A 40 9.26 2.64 -3.72
N ASN A 41 8.08 3.28 -3.80
CA ASN A 41 7.90 4.68 -3.46
C ASN A 41 7.34 4.91 -2.05
N ALA A 42 7.22 3.85 -1.24
CA ALA A 42 6.70 3.96 0.12
C ALA A 42 7.65 4.77 0.99
N THR A 43 7.11 5.73 1.73
CA THR A 43 7.85 6.42 2.79
C THR A 43 7.55 5.79 4.15
N PRO A 44 8.41 5.96 5.17
CA PRO A 44 8.12 5.47 6.52
C PRO A 44 6.77 5.96 7.07
N PHE A 45 6.37 7.19 6.73
CA PHE A 45 5.09 7.75 7.15
C PHE A 45 3.89 7.08 6.47
N ASP A 46 4.03 6.64 5.22
CA ASP A 46 2.97 5.89 4.53
C ASP A 46 2.79 4.49 5.12
N ILE A 47 3.88 3.85 5.54
CA ILE A 47 3.83 2.55 6.21
C ILE A 47 3.12 2.67 7.57
N LEU A 48 3.49 3.67 8.39
CA LEU A 48 2.82 3.91 9.67
C LEU A 48 1.31 4.15 9.49
N GLU A 49 0.92 4.98 8.53
CA GLU A 49 -0.50 5.24 8.28
C GLU A 49 -1.24 4.01 7.74
N MET A 50 -0.57 3.20 6.90
CA MET A 50 -1.13 1.94 6.41
C MET A 50 -1.37 0.94 7.55
N GLU A 51 -0.41 0.77 8.46
CA GLU A 51 -0.53 -0.12 9.62
C GLU A 51 -1.64 0.36 10.58
N ASP A 52 -1.73 1.67 10.82
CA ASP A 52 -2.84 2.25 11.59
C ASP A 52 -4.20 1.93 10.96
N LEU A 53 -4.30 1.93 9.64
CA LEU A 53 -5.52 1.52 8.92
C LEU A 53 -5.80 0.01 9.01
N GLN A 54 -4.76 -0.83 9.11
CA GLN A 54 -4.92 -2.26 9.29
C GLN A 54 -5.47 -2.62 10.66
N VAL A 55 -4.96 -1.98 11.72
CA VAL A 55 -5.37 -2.25 13.12
C VAL A 55 -6.79 -1.75 13.42
N ARG A 56 -7.26 -0.72 12.71
CA ARG A 56 -8.60 -0.15 12.91
C ARG A 56 -9.74 -0.94 12.26
N LYS A 57 -9.44 -2.00 11.50
CA LYS A 57 -10.45 -2.91 10.94
C LYS A 57 -10.77 -4.05 11.90
#